data_AF-A0A7Y5YEB3-F1
#
_entry.id   AF-A0A7Y5YEB3-F1
#
_cell.length_a   1.000
_cell.length_b   1.000
_cell.length_c   1.000
_cell.angle_alpha   90.00
_cell.angle_beta   90.00
_cell.angle_gamma   90.00
#
_symmetry.space_group_name_H-M   'P 1'
#
loop_
_entity.id
_entity.type
_entity.pdbx_description
1 polymer ?
#
loop_
_entity_poly.entity_id
_entity_poly.type
_entity_poly.pdbx_seq_one_letter_code
_entity_poly.pdbx_strand_id
1 'polypeptide(L)'
;MSWALSLPTESLKDSSARHVLLCLANYAGSNGAGAFPSASTLAQDTGLSERTVRYKLDDLEKSGLIQKGNQAIAAVHIDRHDRRPVVYDLQLARGANPAPRTKRGADDATGCNSQQNGVQPGTERGAESAPNPSLNHQVTEEQLQRELADEIELQEQAAAECPAANQRFAMFAAWVPPTKALSDQIAIAGLPADCVPDEAIRKFKGFHCAKPNTLDSAAGWCYRLVQWVKRERVQAAGRGQEPDFNDTSWGDDLGGL
;
A
#
# COMPACT_ATOMS: atom_id res chain seq x y z
N MET A 1 -1.00 4.95 9.44
CA MET A 1 -0.41 5.46 8.19
C MET A 1 0.03 6.93 8.28
N SER A 2 -0.55 7.79 9.15
CA SER A 2 -0.17 9.23 9.22
C SER A 2 1.18 9.54 9.90
N TRP A 3 1.69 8.66 10.76
CA TRP A 3 2.89 8.95 11.56
C TRP A 3 4.21 8.89 10.77
N ALA A 4 4.29 8.07 9.72
CA ALA A 4 5.51 7.96 8.90
C ALA A 4 5.87 9.27 8.18
N LEU A 5 4.86 10.10 7.86
CA LEU A 5 5.06 11.42 7.26
C LEU A 5 5.59 12.47 8.24
N SER A 6 5.46 12.23 9.55
CA SER A 6 6.05 13.11 10.58
C SER A 6 7.55 12.88 10.80
N LEU A 7 8.15 11.89 10.12
CA LEU A 7 9.59 11.70 10.16
C LEU A 7 10.30 12.95 9.60
N PRO A 8 11.41 13.40 10.21
CA PRO A 8 12.16 14.59 9.79
C PRO A 8 12.90 14.32 8.47
N THR A 9 12.15 14.27 7.38
CA THR A 9 12.62 14.00 6.02
C THR A 9 13.22 15.23 5.34
N GLU A 10 13.03 16.43 5.90
CA GLU A 10 13.58 17.69 5.39
C GLU A 10 15.11 17.75 5.43
N SER A 11 15.75 16.98 6.33
CA SER A 11 17.21 16.90 6.42
C SER A 11 17.82 16.01 5.33
N LEU A 12 17.03 15.18 4.65
CA LEU A 12 17.47 14.31 3.56
C LEU A 12 17.38 15.03 2.22
N LYS A 13 18.53 15.48 1.71
CA LYS A 13 18.63 16.07 0.36
C LYS A 13 18.44 15.05 -0.77
N ASP A 14 18.62 13.76 -0.47
CA ASP A 14 18.49 12.69 -1.45
C ASP A 14 17.06 12.13 -1.49
N SER A 15 16.36 12.39 -2.60
CA SER A 15 15.01 11.90 -2.86
C SER A 15 14.91 10.37 -2.78
N SER A 16 15.94 9.64 -3.23
CA SER A 16 15.94 8.18 -3.20
C SER A 16 16.02 7.65 -1.76
N ALA A 17 16.85 8.27 -0.91
CA ALA A 17 16.96 7.91 0.50
C ALA A 17 15.65 8.21 1.25
N ARG A 18 15.02 9.34 0.96
CA ARG A 18 13.69 9.68 1.49
C ARG A 18 12.64 8.65 1.11
N HIS A 19 12.61 8.22 -0.15
CA HIS A 19 11.65 7.20 -0.60
C HIS A 19 11.87 5.85 0.08
N VAL A 20 13.14 5.40 0.20
CA VAL A 20 13.49 4.17 0.93
C VAL A 20 13.08 4.26 2.41
N LEU A 21 13.29 5.41 3.06
CA LEU A 21 12.89 5.62 4.45
C LEU A 21 11.36 5.53 4.63
N LEU A 22 10.59 6.14 3.72
CA LEU A 22 9.13 6.07 3.75
C LEU A 22 8.62 4.64 3.54
N CYS A 23 9.20 3.89 2.59
CA CYS A 23 8.87 2.48 2.39
C CYS A 23 9.23 1.63 3.61
N LEU A 24 10.41 1.85 4.21
CA LEU A 24 10.83 1.16 5.43
C LEU A 24 9.87 1.45 6.61
N ALA A 25 9.36 2.68 6.72
CA ALA A 25 8.40 3.08 7.75
C ALA A 25 7.06 2.34 7.67
N ASN A 26 6.66 1.85 6.50
CA ASN A 26 5.46 1.03 6.35
C ASN A 26 5.58 -0.34 7.04
N TYR A 27 6.80 -0.83 7.24
CA TYR A 27 7.09 -2.11 7.90
C TYR A 27 7.37 -1.97 9.40
N ALA A 28 7.48 -0.74 9.89
CA ALA A 28 7.74 -0.47 11.30
C ALA A 28 6.45 -0.42 12.12
N GLY A 29 6.55 -0.75 13.41
CA GLY A 29 5.47 -0.56 14.37
C GLY A 29 5.14 0.92 14.61
N SER A 30 4.07 1.21 15.36
CA SER A 30 3.64 2.58 15.68
C SER A 30 4.69 3.43 16.42
N ASN A 31 5.71 2.79 16.99
CA ASN A 31 6.85 3.41 17.65
C ASN A 31 8.09 3.53 16.76
N GLY A 32 8.01 3.15 15.47
CA GLY A 32 9.13 3.12 14.55
C GLY A 32 10.03 1.89 14.65
N ALA A 33 9.77 0.95 15.56
CA ALA A 33 10.66 -0.18 15.78
C ALA A 33 10.26 -1.42 14.96
N GLY A 34 11.23 -2.31 14.73
CA GLY A 34 11.01 -3.65 14.23
C GLY A 34 10.72 -3.75 12.74
N ALA A 35 11.27 -2.86 11.92
CA ALA A 35 11.13 -2.93 10.47
C ALA A 35 12.15 -3.92 9.88
N PHE A 36 11.72 -5.04 9.30
CA PHE A 36 12.62 -6.04 8.73
C PHE A 36 12.29 -6.49 7.29
N PRO A 37 11.93 -5.57 6.38
CA PRO A 37 11.78 -5.95 4.98
C PRO A 37 13.13 -6.40 4.41
N SER A 38 13.10 -7.36 3.50
CA SER A 38 14.31 -7.74 2.76
C SER A 38 14.73 -6.64 1.78
N ALA A 39 16.01 -6.60 1.39
CA ALA A 39 16.49 -5.65 0.38
C ALA A 39 15.77 -5.83 -0.97
N SER A 40 15.37 -7.06 -1.33
CA SER A 40 14.57 -7.35 -2.52
C SER A 40 13.14 -6.84 -2.40
N THR A 41 12.53 -6.93 -1.21
CA THR A 41 11.19 -6.37 -0.95
C THR A 41 11.23 -4.85 -1.10
N LEU A 42 12.16 -4.17 -0.43
CA LEU A 42 12.31 -2.72 -0.56
C LEU A 42 12.64 -2.29 -1.98
N ALA A 43 13.40 -3.08 -2.74
CA ALA A 43 13.69 -2.81 -4.15
C ALA A 43 12.41 -2.85 -5.00
N GLN A 44 11.53 -3.82 -4.76
CA GLN A 44 10.25 -3.93 -5.43
C GLN A 44 9.33 -2.74 -5.08
N ASP A 45 9.28 -2.34 -3.81
CA ASP A 45 8.40 -1.24 -3.36
C ASP A 45 8.88 0.13 -3.85
N THR A 46 10.18 0.33 -3.95
CA THR A 46 10.79 1.61 -4.33
C THR A 46 11.09 1.73 -5.82
N GLY A 47 11.06 0.62 -6.57
CA GLY A 47 11.51 0.55 -7.96
C GLY A 47 13.02 0.75 -8.16
N LEU A 48 13.81 0.77 -7.07
CA LEU A 48 15.26 0.90 -7.10
C LEU A 48 15.94 -0.47 -7.19
N SER A 49 17.18 -0.52 -7.71
CA SER A 49 17.97 -1.76 -7.64
C SER A 49 18.29 -2.12 -6.18
N GLU A 50 18.41 -3.42 -5.86
CA GLU A 50 18.78 -3.84 -4.51
C GLU A 50 20.11 -3.23 -4.03
N ARG A 51 21.05 -3.01 -4.96
CA ARG A 51 22.32 -2.36 -4.65
C ARG A 51 22.09 -0.92 -4.19
N THR A 52 21.24 -0.19 -4.89
CA THR A 52 20.85 1.18 -4.51
C THR A 52 20.15 1.19 -3.17
N VAL A 53 19.21 0.28 -2.92
CA VAL A 53 18.50 0.17 -1.64
C VAL A 53 19.49 -0.06 -0.49
N ARG A 54 20.43 -0.99 -0.63
CA ARG A 54 21.47 -1.24 0.39
C ARG A 54 22.29 0.01 0.66
N TYR A 55 22.74 0.72 -0.39
CA TYR A 55 23.45 1.98 -0.21
C TYR A 55 22.62 3.05 0.50
N LYS A 56 21.34 3.17 0.17
CA LYS A 56 20.46 4.14 0.84
C LYS A 56 20.19 3.76 2.28
N LEU A 57 20.06 2.49 2.62
CA LEU A 57 20.00 2.03 4.01
C LEU A 57 21.29 2.38 4.77
N ASP A 58 22.46 2.19 4.16
CA ASP A 58 23.73 2.59 4.76
C ASP A 58 23.81 4.12 4.96
N ASP A 59 23.36 4.92 3.99
CA ASP A 59 23.32 6.38 4.08
C ASP A 59 22.35 6.84 5.18
N LEU A 60 21.19 6.19 5.30
CA LEU A 60 20.20 6.45 6.35
C LEU A 60 20.74 6.08 7.74
N GLU A 61 21.45 4.96 7.88
CA GLU A 61 22.11 4.54 9.12
C GLU A 61 23.20 5.55 9.53
N LYS A 62 24.03 6.00 8.57
CA LYS A 62 25.05 7.05 8.81
C LYS A 62 24.43 8.39 9.19
N SER A 63 23.27 8.74 8.62
CA SER A 63 22.55 9.97 8.96
C SER A 63 21.86 9.92 10.32
N GLY A 64 21.82 8.74 10.97
CA GLY A 64 21.19 8.53 12.27
C GLY A 64 19.66 8.50 12.24
N LEU A 65 19.04 8.40 11.06
CA LEU A 65 17.59 8.30 10.91
C LEU A 65 17.07 6.88 11.18
N ILE A 66 17.94 5.88 10.97
CA ILE A 66 17.67 4.48 11.28
C ILE A 66 18.80 3.88 12.10
N GLN A 67 18.49 2.87 12.89
CA GLN A 67 19.46 2.07 13.62
C GLN A 67 19.12 0.59 13.48
N LYS A 68 20.11 -0.29 13.59
CA LYS A 68 19.86 -1.73 13.68
C LYS A 68 19.07 -2.04 14.95
N GLY A 69 17.86 -2.55 14.76
CA GLY A 69 16.95 -2.92 15.83
C GLY A 69 17.19 -4.32 16.38
N ASN A 70 16.20 -4.83 17.10
CA ASN A 70 16.26 -6.16 17.70
C ASN A 70 16.19 -7.28 16.66
N GLN A 71 17.35 -7.83 16.29
CA GLN A 71 17.47 -8.91 15.30
C GLN A 71 16.78 -10.21 15.70
N ALA A 72 16.46 -10.40 17.00
CA ALA A 72 15.71 -11.56 17.46
C ALA A 72 14.30 -11.62 16.86
N ILE A 73 13.72 -10.47 16.48
CA ILE A 73 12.40 -10.40 15.85
C ILE A 73 12.41 -11.14 14.51
N ALA A 74 13.42 -10.91 13.67
CA ALA A 74 13.58 -11.64 12.40
C ALA A 74 13.83 -13.13 12.64
N ALA A 75 14.53 -13.49 13.71
CA ALA A 75 14.82 -14.88 14.05
C ALA A 75 13.57 -15.69 14.44
N VAL A 76 12.55 -15.05 15.02
CA VAL A 76 11.26 -15.70 15.35
C VAL A 76 10.42 -15.96 14.11
N HIS A 77 10.51 -15.10 13.10
CA HIS A 77 9.70 -15.21 11.88
C HIS A 77 10.38 -16.05 10.79
N ILE A 78 11.71 -16.17 10.82
CA ILE A 78 12.50 -16.86 9.81
C ILE A 78 13.52 -17.78 10.51
N ASP A 79 13.21 -19.08 10.51
CA ASP A 79 14.07 -20.10 11.13
C ASP A 79 15.44 -20.20 10.44
N ARG A 80 15.50 -19.97 9.13
CA ARG A 80 16.72 -20.12 8.34
C ARG A 80 17.64 -18.90 8.48
N HIS A 81 18.77 -19.07 9.17
CA HIS A 81 19.69 -17.99 9.52
C HIS A 81 20.19 -17.15 8.33
N ASP A 82 20.48 -17.77 7.19
CA ASP A 82 21.06 -17.10 6.02
C ASP A 82 20.06 -16.23 5.23
N ARG A 83 18.76 -16.35 5.52
CA ARG A 83 17.70 -15.57 4.88
C ARG A 83 17.15 -14.47 5.77
N ARG A 84 17.72 -14.28 6.96
CA ARG A 84 17.24 -13.29 7.92
C ARG A 84 17.61 -11.89 7.45
N PRO A 85 16.63 -11.02 7.15
CA PRO A 85 16.89 -9.62 6.87
C PRO A 85 17.32 -8.90 8.15
N VAL A 86 18.00 -7.77 7.97
CA VAL A 86 18.38 -6.90 9.08
C VAL A 86 17.14 -6.15 9.56
N VAL A 87 16.90 -6.19 10.87
CA VAL A 87 15.86 -5.40 11.53
C VAL A 87 16.37 -3.99 11.74
N TYR A 88 15.57 -2.98 11.40
CA TYR A 88 15.84 -1.57 11.58
C TYR A 88 14.77 -0.91 12.45
N ASP A 89 15.20 0.04 13.27
CA ASP A 89 14.36 0.92 14.07
C ASP A 89 14.52 2.36 13.56
N LEU A 90 13.41 3.05 13.33
CA LEU A 90 13.33 4.43 12.88
C LEU A 90 13.40 5.37 14.08
N GLN A 91 14.21 6.42 13.96
CA GLN A 91 14.36 7.42 15.01
C GLN A 91 13.30 8.53 14.84
N LEU A 92 12.16 8.39 15.52
CA LEU A 92 11.05 9.37 15.46
C LEU A 92 11.30 10.61 16.34
N ALA A 93 12.14 10.51 17.36
CA ALA A 93 12.31 11.56 18.36
C ALA A 93 13.42 12.55 17.98
N ARG A 94 13.12 13.85 18.09
CA ARG A 94 14.11 14.94 18.15
C ARG A 94 14.84 14.86 19.50
N GLY A 95 15.74 13.91 19.65
CA GLY A 95 16.51 13.70 20.88
C GLY A 95 17.73 12.85 20.57
N ALA A 96 18.90 13.31 21.01
CA ALA A 96 20.20 12.71 20.72
C ALA A 96 20.21 11.19 20.91
N ASN A 97 21.01 10.49 20.09
CA ASN A 97 21.34 9.07 20.25
C ASN A 97 21.53 8.76 21.74
N PRO A 98 20.84 7.75 22.30
CA PRO A 98 21.15 7.30 23.64
C PRO A 98 22.62 6.86 23.62
N ALA A 99 23.48 7.67 24.23
CA ALA A 99 24.89 7.34 24.39
C ALA A 99 24.96 5.97 25.09
N PRO A 100 25.93 5.10 24.73
CA PRO A 100 26.15 3.88 25.46
C PRO A 100 26.46 4.26 26.92
N ARG A 101 25.47 4.09 27.81
CA ARG A 101 25.57 4.50 29.21
C ARG A 101 26.46 3.51 29.95
N THR A 102 27.76 3.77 29.99
CA THR A 102 28.66 3.23 31.01
C THR A 102 28.88 4.31 32.07
N LYS A 103 28.18 4.14 33.21
CA LYS A 103 28.33 4.84 34.50
C LYS A 103 27.71 6.24 34.65
N ARG A 104 27.07 6.42 35.81
CA ARG A 104 26.42 7.62 36.33
C ARG A 104 27.46 8.40 37.14
N GLY A 105 27.98 9.50 36.60
CA GLY A 105 28.70 10.54 37.34
C GLY A 105 27.83 11.79 37.34
N ALA A 106 27.39 12.21 38.51
CA ALA A 106 26.59 13.41 38.70
C ALA A 106 27.54 14.49 39.21
N ASP A 107 27.92 15.39 38.32
CA ASP A 107 28.77 16.53 38.64
C ASP A 107 27.95 17.78 38.26
N ASP A 108 27.31 18.35 39.28
CA ASP A 108 26.47 19.54 39.19
C ASP A 108 27.33 20.78 38.87
N ALA A 109 27.27 21.25 37.62
CA ALA A 109 27.78 22.57 37.26
C ALA A 109 26.90 23.21 36.18
N THR A 110 25.85 23.91 36.61
CA THR A 110 25.05 24.81 35.78
C THR A 110 25.84 26.11 35.53
N GLY A 111 26.58 26.17 34.42
CA GLY A 111 27.24 27.40 33.95
C GLY A 111 26.31 28.24 33.07
N CYS A 112 25.39 28.99 33.67
CA CYS A 112 24.60 30.00 32.96
C CYS A 112 25.35 31.33 33.01
N ASN A 113 25.69 31.93 31.87
CA ASN A 113 26.24 33.29 31.82
C ASN A 113 25.31 34.17 30.97
N SER A 114 24.60 35.07 31.64
CA SER A 114 23.75 36.10 31.06
C SER A 114 24.57 37.36 30.85
N GLN A 115 24.91 37.68 29.60
CA GLN A 115 25.41 39.00 29.25
C GLN A 115 24.59 39.61 28.12
N GLN A 116 24.05 40.79 28.43
CA GLN A 116 23.27 41.67 27.59
C GLN A 116 24.18 42.70 26.91
N ASN A 117 23.72 43.15 25.73
CA ASN A 117 24.02 44.41 25.03
C ASN A 117 25.11 44.39 23.93
N GLY A 118 24.63 44.63 22.70
CA GLY A 118 25.40 45.02 21.52
C GLY A 118 24.45 45.52 20.43
N VAL A 119 24.18 46.83 20.44
CA VAL A 119 23.25 47.61 19.57
C VAL A 119 23.80 47.75 18.14
N GLN A 120 22.92 47.87 17.12
CA GLN A 120 22.91 48.93 16.07
C GLN A 120 21.52 48.98 15.38
N PRO A 121 20.86 50.15 15.22
CA PRO A 121 19.68 50.31 14.37
C PRO A 121 20.11 50.64 12.93
N GLY A 122 19.77 49.78 11.97
CA GLY A 122 20.08 49.96 10.55
C GLY A 122 18.88 50.52 9.77
N THR A 123 18.97 51.81 9.45
CA THR A 123 18.42 52.59 8.33
C THR A 123 17.33 51.98 7.42
N GLU A 124 16.24 52.71 7.26
CA GLU A 124 15.20 52.50 6.24
C GLU A 124 15.75 52.70 4.82
N ARG A 125 15.49 51.74 3.92
CA ARG A 125 15.65 51.90 2.47
C ARG A 125 14.38 51.39 1.80
N GLY A 126 13.47 52.30 1.48
CA GLY A 126 12.29 52.04 0.65
C GLY A 126 12.28 53.00 -0.53
N ALA A 127 12.35 52.47 -1.75
CA ALA A 127 12.05 53.22 -2.96
C ALA A 127 10.54 53.14 -3.23
N GLU A 128 9.96 54.18 -3.85
CA GLU A 128 8.55 54.27 -4.17
C GLU A 128 8.07 53.11 -5.06
N SER A 129 6.84 52.67 -4.80
CA SER A 129 6.18 51.55 -5.46
C SER A 129 6.04 51.81 -6.97
N ALA A 130 6.52 50.88 -7.80
CA ALA A 130 6.25 50.90 -9.24
C ALA A 130 4.74 50.68 -9.51
N PRO A 131 4.16 51.29 -10.57
CA PRO A 131 2.74 51.13 -10.87
C PRO A 131 2.42 49.71 -11.34
N ASN A 132 1.24 49.25 -10.94
CA ASN A 132 0.74 47.89 -11.14
C ASN A 132 0.55 47.59 -12.64
N PRO A 133 1.16 46.53 -13.21
CA PRO A 133 0.89 46.13 -14.59
C PRO A 133 -0.51 45.54 -14.70
N SER A 134 -1.18 45.88 -15.80
CA SER A 134 -2.57 45.57 -16.11
C SER A 134 -2.86 44.07 -16.19
N LEU A 135 -3.95 43.66 -15.52
CA LEU A 135 -4.84 42.53 -15.78
C LEU A 135 -4.49 41.67 -17.00
N ASN A 136 -3.72 40.60 -16.77
CA ASN A 136 -3.88 39.36 -17.52
C ASN A 136 -4.45 38.34 -16.54
N HIS A 137 -5.75 38.06 -16.67
CA HIS A 137 -6.43 37.01 -15.93
C HIS A 137 -5.83 35.66 -16.36
N GLN A 138 -4.90 35.15 -15.56
CA GLN A 138 -4.53 33.74 -15.56
C GLN A 138 -5.45 33.06 -14.54
N VAL A 139 -6.15 32.02 -14.96
CA VAL A 139 -6.88 31.12 -14.05
C VAL A 139 -5.89 30.68 -12.97
N THR A 140 -6.24 30.96 -11.71
CA THR A 140 -5.33 30.70 -10.59
C THR A 140 -5.11 29.19 -10.49
N GLU A 141 -3.88 28.75 -10.20
CA GLU A 141 -3.55 27.32 -10.01
C GLU A 141 -4.53 26.63 -9.05
N GLU A 142 -5.11 27.38 -8.11
CA GLU A 142 -6.15 26.95 -7.17
C GLU A 142 -7.47 26.52 -7.84
N GLN A 143 -7.90 27.17 -8.93
CA GLN A 143 -9.10 26.77 -9.67
C GLN A 143 -8.84 25.49 -10.47
N LEU A 144 -7.67 25.40 -11.11
CA LEU A 144 -7.25 24.21 -11.84
C LEU A 144 -7.07 23.01 -10.88
N GLN A 145 -6.56 23.25 -9.67
CA GLN A 145 -6.44 22.24 -8.61
C GLN A 145 -7.80 21.81 -8.05
N ARG A 146 -8.79 22.71 -7.94
CA ARG A 146 -10.16 22.34 -7.53
C ARG A 146 -10.88 21.54 -8.60
N GLU A 147 -10.82 21.98 -9.86
CA GLU A 147 -11.41 21.21 -10.97
C GLU A 147 -10.75 19.83 -11.07
N LEU A 148 -9.42 19.74 -10.91
CA LEU A 148 -8.73 18.45 -10.89
C LEU A 148 -9.10 17.59 -9.67
N ALA A 149 -9.28 18.20 -8.49
CA ALA A 149 -9.70 17.49 -7.28
C ALA A 149 -11.13 16.96 -7.39
N ASP A 150 -12.04 17.76 -7.94
CA ASP A 150 -13.43 17.36 -8.19
C ASP A 150 -13.48 16.21 -9.21
N GLU A 151 -12.67 16.26 -10.28
CA GLU A 151 -12.53 15.18 -11.26
C GLU A 151 -11.93 13.89 -10.65
N ILE A 152 -10.95 14.04 -9.75
CA ILE A 152 -10.33 12.94 -9.00
C ILE A 152 -11.35 12.30 -8.05
N GLU A 153 -12.11 13.09 -7.30
CA GLU A 153 -13.15 12.59 -6.41
C GLU A 153 -14.25 11.86 -7.18
N LEU A 154 -14.62 12.35 -8.37
CA LEU A 154 -15.60 11.70 -9.25
C LEU A 154 -15.06 10.37 -9.80
N GLN A 155 -13.78 10.32 -10.18
CA GLN A 155 -13.10 9.09 -10.60
C GLN A 155 -12.90 8.12 -9.44
N GLU A 156 -12.64 8.61 -8.23
CA GLU A 156 -12.42 7.81 -7.02
C GLU A 156 -13.75 7.24 -6.48
N GLN A 157 -14.86 7.97 -6.61
CA GLN A 157 -16.22 7.45 -6.38
C GLN A 157 -16.61 6.39 -7.41
N ALA A 158 -16.33 6.62 -8.70
CA ALA A 158 -16.54 5.61 -9.75
C ALA A 158 -15.66 4.36 -9.54
N ALA A 159 -14.45 4.53 -9.01
CA ALA A 159 -13.55 3.43 -8.63
C ALA A 159 -14.00 2.72 -7.34
N ALA A 160 -14.61 3.41 -6.38
CA ALA A 160 -15.16 2.81 -5.16
C ALA A 160 -16.36 1.89 -5.44
N GLU A 161 -17.12 2.15 -6.51
CA GLU A 161 -18.18 1.26 -7.00
C GLU A 161 -17.63 0.01 -7.72
N CYS A 162 -16.35 0.01 -8.12
CA CYS A 162 -15.68 -1.13 -8.74
C CYS A 162 -14.64 -1.75 -7.77
N PRO A 163 -14.94 -2.88 -7.09
CA PRO A 163 -13.99 -3.51 -6.18
C PRO A 163 -12.68 -3.81 -6.91
N ALA A 164 -11.56 -3.31 -6.37
CA ALA A 164 -10.23 -3.42 -6.97
C ALA A 164 -9.91 -4.87 -7.36
N ALA A 165 -9.21 -5.08 -8.48
CA ALA A 165 -9.02 -6.40 -9.09
C ALA A 165 -8.39 -7.47 -8.16
N ASN A 166 -7.69 -7.04 -7.13
CA ASN A 166 -7.01 -7.86 -6.12
C ASN A 166 -7.74 -7.96 -4.77
N GLN A 167 -8.83 -7.22 -4.56
CA GLN A 167 -9.59 -7.28 -3.32
C GLN A 167 -10.44 -8.56 -3.30
N ARG A 168 -10.32 -9.33 -2.21
CA ARG A 168 -11.17 -10.50 -1.96
C ARG A 168 -12.43 -10.05 -1.23
N PHE A 169 -13.58 -10.53 -1.67
CA PHE A 169 -14.88 -10.22 -1.08
C PHE A 169 -15.78 -11.45 -1.06
N ALA A 170 -16.72 -11.46 -0.11
CA ALA A 170 -17.83 -12.42 -0.10
C ALA A 170 -18.82 -12.05 -1.21
N MET A 171 -19.39 -13.05 -1.87
CA MET A 171 -20.38 -12.83 -2.92
C MET A 171 -21.56 -11.98 -2.41
N PHE A 172 -22.00 -11.03 -3.23
CA PHE A 172 -23.14 -10.15 -2.92
C PHE A 172 -24.13 -10.08 -4.08
N ALA A 173 -25.40 -9.78 -3.77
CA ALA A 173 -26.51 -9.89 -4.72
C ALA A 173 -26.41 -8.93 -5.93
N ALA A 174 -25.74 -7.79 -5.78
CA ALA A 174 -25.52 -6.84 -6.86
C ALA A 174 -24.28 -7.14 -7.71
N TRP A 175 -23.50 -8.19 -7.39
CA TRP A 175 -22.29 -8.53 -8.12
C TRP A 175 -22.60 -8.84 -9.60
N VAL A 176 -21.78 -8.25 -10.48
CA VAL A 176 -21.78 -8.46 -11.93
C VAL A 176 -20.39 -8.96 -12.32
N PRO A 177 -20.26 -10.08 -13.05
CA PRO A 177 -18.97 -10.60 -13.45
C PRO A 177 -18.27 -9.63 -14.43
N PRO A 178 -17.01 -9.23 -14.17
CA PRO A 178 -16.28 -8.37 -15.09
C PRO A 178 -16.10 -9.04 -16.46
N THR A 179 -16.46 -8.35 -17.54
CA THR A 179 -16.55 -8.91 -18.90
C THR A 179 -15.25 -9.56 -19.36
N LYS A 180 -14.11 -8.87 -19.19
CA LYS A 180 -12.79 -9.37 -19.57
C LYS A 180 -12.38 -10.60 -18.75
N ALA A 181 -12.55 -10.55 -17.43
CA ALA A 181 -12.19 -11.66 -16.57
C ALA A 181 -13.05 -12.90 -16.88
N LEU A 182 -14.34 -12.70 -17.15
CA LEU A 182 -15.23 -13.80 -17.54
C LEU A 182 -14.82 -14.39 -18.90
N SER A 183 -14.56 -13.55 -19.91
CA SER A 183 -14.15 -14.03 -21.24
C SER A 183 -12.82 -14.79 -21.19
N ASP A 184 -11.84 -14.29 -20.43
CA ASP A 184 -10.55 -14.94 -20.27
C ASP A 184 -10.71 -16.32 -19.64
N GLN A 185 -11.53 -16.44 -18.58
CA GLN A 185 -11.77 -17.72 -17.91
C GLN A 185 -12.54 -18.72 -18.79
N ILE A 186 -13.51 -18.26 -19.59
CA ILE A 186 -14.22 -19.10 -20.57
C ILE A 186 -13.24 -19.66 -21.61
N ALA A 187 -12.37 -18.79 -22.15
CA ALA A 187 -11.36 -19.19 -23.13
C ALA A 187 -10.35 -20.20 -22.54
N ILE A 188 -9.85 -19.94 -21.32
CA ILE A 188 -8.95 -20.86 -20.59
C ILE A 188 -9.62 -22.22 -20.35
N ALA A 189 -10.91 -22.23 -20.03
CA ALA A 189 -11.66 -23.46 -19.79
C ALA A 189 -11.96 -24.27 -21.06
N GLY A 190 -11.76 -23.68 -22.25
CA GLY A 190 -12.05 -24.28 -23.55
C GLY A 190 -13.55 -24.35 -23.87
N LEU A 191 -14.35 -23.42 -23.34
CA LEU A 191 -15.80 -23.37 -23.54
C LEU A 191 -16.19 -22.31 -24.60
N PRO A 192 -17.37 -22.44 -25.24
CA PRO A 192 -17.85 -21.42 -26.17
C PRO A 192 -18.19 -20.11 -25.43
N ALA A 193 -18.09 -18.97 -26.13
CA ALA A 193 -18.21 -17.64 -25.51
C ALA A 193 -19.56 -17.37 -24.83
N ASP A 194 -20.63 -18.02 -25.29
CA ASP A 194 -21.99 -17.96 -24.79
C ASP A 194 -22.31 -19.06 -23.75
N CYS A 195 -21.29 -19.72 -23.19
CA CYS A 195 -21.50 -20.91 -22.37
C CYS A 195 -22.16 -20.65 -21.02
N VAL A 196 -22.13 -19.41 -20.55
CA VAL A 196 -22.62 -18.99 -19.24
C VAL A 196 -23.96 -18.27 -19.40
N PRO A 197 -25.11 -18.95 -19.21
CA PRO A 197 -26.40 -18.29 -19.26
C PRO A 197 -26.63 -17.42 -18.01
N ASP A 198 -27.46 -16.38 -18.15
CA ASP A 198 -27.82 -15.49 -17.03
C ASP A 198 -28.43 -16.25 -15.85
N GLU A 199 -29.15 -17.35 -16.11
CA GLU A 199 -29.70 -18.22 -15.08
C GLU A 199 -28.61 -18.83 -14.20
N ALA A 200 -27.51 -19.29 -14.80
CA ALA A 200 -26.36 -19.83 -14.08
C ALA A 200 -25.75 -18.75 -13.17
N ILE A 201 -25.59 -17.52 -13.67
CA ILE A 201 -25.08 -16.39 -12.86
C ILE A 201 -25.98 -16.13 -11.65
N ARG A 202 -27.31 -16.09 -11.83
CA ARG A 202 -28.26 -15.86 -10.73
C ARG A 202 -28.19 -16.96 -9.66
N LYS A 203 -28.16 -18.23 -10.07
CA LYS A 203 -28.09 -19.37 -9.14
C LYS A 203 -26.74 -19.41 -8.40
N PHE A 204 -25.64 -19.18 -9.11
CA PHE A 204 -24.31 -19.09 -8.53
C PHE A 204 -24.22 -17.99 -7.45
N LYS A 205 -24.77 -16.80 -7.76
CA LYS A 205 -24.89 -15.71 -6.78
C LYS A 205 -25.75 -16.10 -5.59
N GLY A 206 -26.91 -16.69 -5.82
CA GLY A 206 -27.82 -17.13 -4.74
C GLY A 206 -27.14 -18.08 -3.76
N PHE A 207 -26.41 -19.07 -4.27
CA PHE A 207 -25.68 -20.04 -3.46
C PHE A 207 -24.57 -19.37 -2.61
N HIS A 208 -23.73 -18.54 -3.23
CA HIS A 208 -22.60 -17.94 -2.52
C HIS A 208 -22.99 -16.75 -1.63
N CYS A 209 -24.07 -16.03 -1.93
CA CYS A 209 -24.62 -15.02 -1.01
C CYS A 209 -25.12 -15.67 0.30
N ALA A 210 -25.61 -16.92 0.24
CA ALA A 210 -26.01 -17.69 1.41
C ALA A 210 -24.82 -18.28 2.20
N LYS A 211 -23.61 -18.31 1.62
CA LYS A 211 -22.36 -18.80 2.24
C LYS A 211 -21.32 -17.67 2.32
N PRO A 212 -21.44 -16.74 3.29
CA PRO A 212 -20.56 -15.56 3.37
C PRO A 212 -19.09 -15.87 3.73
N ASN A 213 -18.79 -17.09 4.17
CA ASN A 213 -17.43 -17.50 4.55
C ASN A 213 -16.48 -17.69 3.36
N THR A 214 -17.00 -17.73 2.12
CA THR A 214 -16.18 -17.85 0.92
C THR A 214 -15.79 -16.46 0.43
N LEU A 215 -14.49 -16.16 0.46
CA LEU A 215 -13.93 -14.90 -0.04
C LEU A 215 -13.10 -15.16 -1.29
N ASP A 216 -13.39 -14.42 -2.36
CA ASP A 216 -12.62 -14.50 -3.60
C ASP A 216 -12.49 -13.13 -4.26
N SER A 217 -11.51 -13.00 -5.15
CA SER A 217 -11.35 -11.84 -6.03
C SER A 217 -12.41 -11.84 -7.12
N ALA A 218 -12.65 -10.70 -7.77
CA ALA A 218 -13.60 -10.63 -8.89
C ALA A 218 -13.26 -11.63 -10.01
N ALA A 219 -11.96 -11.78 -10.34
CA ALA A 219 -11.50 -12.76 -11.33
C ALA A 219 -11.60 -14.21 -10.83
N GLY A 220 -11.37 -14.45 -9.53
CA GLY A 220 -11.52 -15.77 -8.93
C GLY A 220 -12.98 -16.23 -8.87
N TRP A 221 -13.92 -15.31 -8.62
CA TRP A 221 -15.35 -15.57 -8.77
C TRP A 221 -15.73 -15.94 -10.21
N CYS A 222 -15.17 -15.27 -11.22
CA CYS A 222 -15.35 -15.67 -12.63
C CYS A 222 -14.78 -17.07 -12.90
N TYR A 223 -13.60 -17.39 -12.37
CA TYR A 223 -13.02 -18.74 -12.50
C TYR A 223 -13.93 -19.82 -11.92
N ARG A 224 -14.40 -19.64 -10.68
CA ARG A 224 -15.30 -20.59 -10.01
C ARG A 224 -16.61 -20.78 -10.76
N LEU A 225 -17.20 -19.68 -11.24
CA LEU A 225 -18.40 -19.72 -12.07
C LEU A 225 -18.18 -20.55 -13.33
N VAL A 226 -17.07 -20.34 -14.06
CA VAL A 226 -16.77 -21.06 -15.29
C VAL A 226 -16.48 -22.54 -15.03
N GLN A 227 -15.73 -22.88 -13.96
CA GLN A 227 -15.49 -24.28 -13.59
C GLN A 227 -16.79 -25.02 -13.24
N TRP A 228 -17.70 -24.34 -12.53
CA TRP A 228 -19.00 -24.91 -12.24
C TRP A 228 -19.81 -25.15 -13.53
N VAL A 229 -19.91 -24.16 -14.42
CA VAL A 229 -20.60 -24.30 -15.71
C VAL A 229 -19.99 -25.44 -16.55
N LYS A 230 -18.66 -25.58 -16.55
CA LYS A 230 -17.96 -26.68 -17.22
C LYS A 230 -18.39 -28.03 -16.67
N ARG A 231 -18.42 -28.19 -15.34
CA ARG A 231 -18.83 -29.41 -14.66
C ARG A 231 -20.28 -29.78 -15.01
N GLU A 232 -21.21 -28.82 -14.94
CA GLU A 232 -22.62 -29.08 -15.27
C GLU A 232 -22.80 -29.54 -16.72
N ARG A 233 -22.06 -28.92 -17.65
CA ARG A 233 -22.07 -29.36 -19.06
C ARG A 233 -21.52 -30.77 -19.24
N VAL A 234 -20.45 -31.13 -18.53
CA VAL A 234 -19.89 -32.49 -18.58
C VAL A 234 -20.85 -33.51 -17.96
N GLN A 235 -21.49 -33.19 -16.84
CA GLN A 235 -22.48 -34.05 -16.19
C GLN A 235 -23.71 -34.25 -17.08
N ALA A 236 -24.21 -33.18 -17.68
CA ALA A 236 -25.34 -33.21 -18.59
C ALA A 236 -25.04 -34.02 -19.86
N ALA A 237 -23.85 -33.84 -20.46
CA ALA A 237 -23.39 -34.64 -21.58
C ALA A 237 -23.31 -36.14 -21.23
N GLY A 238 -22.84 -36.48 -20.02
CA GLY A 238 -22.81 -37.87 -19.53
C GLY A 238 -24.20 -38.48 -19.31
N ARG A 239 -25.22 -37.66 -19.03
CA ARG A 239 -26.62 -38.09 -18.82
C ARG A 239 -27.48 -37.97 -20.08
N GLY A 240 -26.96 -37.39 -21.17
CA GLY A 240 -27.74 -37.07 -22.37
C GLY A 240 -28.85 -36.03 -22.12
N GLN A 241 -28.65 -35.16 -21.14
CA GLN A 241 -29.61 -34.14 -20.70
C GLN A 241 -29.05 -32.74 -20.96
N GLU A 242 -29.89 -31.72 -20.80
CA GLU A 242 -29.43 -30.32 -20.78
C GLU A 242 -28.71 -30.00 -19.45
N PRO A 243 -27.80 -29.02 -19.42
CA PRO A 243 -27.11 -28.58 -18.21
C PRO A 243 -28.08 -28.16 -17.11
N ASP A 244 -28.08 -28.88 -15.98
CA ASP A 244 -28.92 -28.56 -14.82
C ASP A 244 -28.14 -27.71 -13.81
N PHE A 245 -28.40 -26.40 -13.83
CA PHE A 245 -27.77 -25.47 -12.90
C PHE A 245 -28.41 -25.45 -11.50
N ASN A 246 -29.30 -26.39 -11.15
CA ASN A 246 -29.87 -26.50 -9.80
C ASN A 246 -29.03 -27.34 -8.84
N ASP A 247 -28.03 -28.07 -9.33
CA ASP A 247 -27.14 -28.85 -8.46
C ASP A 247 -26.20 -27.92 -7.68
N THR A 248 -26.29 -27.94 -6.35
CA THR A 248 -25.44 -27.16 -5.43
C THR A 248 -24.42 -28.02 -4.68
N SER A 249 -24.30 -29.31 -5.02
CA SER A 249 -23.38 -30.27 -4.35
C SER A 249 -21.89 -29.94 -4.53
N TRP A 250 -21.56 -29.02 -5.44
CA TRP A 250 -20.20 -28.62 -5.78
C TRP A 250 -19.56 -27.62 -4.81
N GLY A 251 -20.35 -26.98 -3.93
CA GLY A 251 -19.88 -25.89 -3.09
C GLY A 251 -18.80 -26.27 -2.06
N ASP A 252 -18.66 -27.56 -1.75
CA ASP A 252 -17.69 -28.07 -0.78
C ASP A 252 -16.40 -28.58 -1.45
N ASP A 253 -16.43 -28.95 -2.74
CA ASP A 253 -15.27 -29.41 -3.52
C ASP A 253 -14.30 -28.27 -3.90
N LEU A 254 -14.81 -27.05 -4.08
CA LEU A 254 -14.00 -25.89 -4.49
C LEU A 254 -13.36 -25.13 -3.32
N GLY A 255 -13.50 -25.63 -2.08
CA GLY A 255 -12.93 -25.03 -0.87
C GLY A 255 -11.55 -25.55 -0.48
N GLY A 256 -10.99 -26.50 -1.23
CA GLY A 256 -9.75 -27.23 -0.90
C GLY A 256 -8.53 -26.91 -1.76
N LEU A 257 -8.55 -25.85 -2.57
CA LEU A 257 -7.40 -25.37 -3.35
C LEU A 257 -6.82 -24.08 -2.75
#